data_AF-A0A2S1YSC0-F1
#
_entry.id   AF-A0A2S1YSC0-F1
#
_cell.length_a   1.000
_cell.length_b   1.000
_cell.length_c   1.000
_cell.angle_alpha   90.00
_cell.angle_beta   90.00
_cell.angle_gamma   90.00
#
_symmetry.space_group_name_H-M   'P 1'
#
loop_
_entity.id
_entity.type
_entity.pdbx_description
1 polymer ?
#
loop_
_entity_poly.entity_id
_entity_poly.type
_entity_poly.pdbx_seq_one_letter_code
_entity_poly.pdbx_strand_id
1 'polypeptide(L)'
;MKVIKHSGHVVPFDIEKLKKSLQKSGASADLIEKCLKQIQDQIYEGITTKKIYKLAFAILKKAANGYAARYNIRSALQMLGPDGFFFEKYISRLYAEEGYKTKTNLILQGKCVSHEVDIVLKKENLIWMIECKFHNSQEKSSDVKVPMYILSRFNDLKTKQHTLFLNNETINSCIIVTNNRFTKDAETFANCSKINLLSWDYPRNNSIKNKIDETGLYPITCLTTLSMFEKEQLLILNLILTKDLINNSESLYKIGLTEKRIKNILKEASQICKLI
;
A
#
# COMPACT_ATOMS: atom_id res chain seq x y z
N MET A 1 19.11 24.00 11.07
CA MET A 1 18.89 23.74 9.64
C MET A 1 17.43 23.37 9.41
N LYS A 2 16.73 24.10 8.55
CA LYS A 2 15.33 23.84 8.19
C LYS A 2 15.22 23.17 6.82
N VAL A 3 14.20 22.34 6.67
CA VAL A 3 13.89 21.59 5.44
C VAL A 3 12.46 21.89 5.00
N ILE A 4 12.23 21.82 3.70
CA ILE A 4 10.93 22.07 3.08
C ILE A 4 10.23 20.73 2.88
N LYS A 5 9.11 20.51 3.57
CA LYS A 5 8.26 19.33 3.34
C LYS A 5 7.66 19.37 1.94
N HIS A 6 7.16 18.22 1.48
CA HIS A 6 6.42 18.16 0.21
C HIS A 6 5.26 19.18 0.16
N SER A 7 4.58 19.40 1.29
CA SER A 7 3.51 20.38 1.46
C SER A 7 3.95 21.85 1.49
N GLY A 8 5.23 22.15 1.25
CA GLY A 8 5.78 23.51 1.34
C GLY A 8 6.11 24.00 2.76
N HIS A 9 5.61 23.32 3.81
CA HIS A 9 5.90 23.71 5.20
C HIS A 9 7.39 23.55 5.54
N VAL A 10 7.93 24.60 6.15
CA VAL A 10 9.30 24.63 6.66
C VAL A 10 9.34 24.05 8.07
N VAL A 11 10.20 23.05 8.30
CA VAL A 11 10.37 22.41 9.61
C VAL A 11 11.85 22.19 9.93
N PRO A 12 12.25 22.02 11.21
CA PRO A 12 13.58 21.57 11.55
C PRO A 12 13.92 20.24 10.88
N PHE A 13 15.16 20.08 10.41
CA PHE A 13 15.67 18.76 10.04
C PHE A 13 15.69 17.86 11.28
N ASP A 14 15.13 16.66 11.15
CA ASP A 14 15.06 15.67 12.23
C ASP A 14 15.79 14.40 11.76
N ILE A 15 17.00 14.21 12.28
CA ILE A 15 17.84 13.07 11.94
C ILE A 15 17.28 11.76 12.46
N GLU A 16 16.66 11.77 13.64
CA GLU A 16 16.06 10.56 14.24
C GLU A 16 14.88 10.08 13.39
N LYS A 17 14.12 11.00 12.80
CA LYS A 17 13.09 10.66 11.84
C LYS A 17 13.66 10.04 10.56
N LEU A 18 14.78 10.54 10.05
CA LEU A 18 15.47 9.93 8.90
C LEU A 18 15.99 8.54 9.24
N LYS A 19 16.64 8.37 10.39
CA LYS A 19 17.12 7.08 10.91
C LYS A 19 16.00 6.06 11.01
N LYS A 20 14.88 6.42 11.63
CA LYS A 20 13.66 5.58 11.70
C LYS A 20 13.08 5.25 10.32
N SER A 21 13.25 6.13 9.34
CA SER A 21 12.82 5.86 7.96
C SER A 21 13.75 4.83 7.29
N LEU A 22 15.06 4.96 7.47
CA LEU A 22 16.06 4.04 6.94
C LEU A 22 15.95 2.65 7.57
N GLN A 23 15.71 2.55 8.87
CA GLN A 23 15.51 1.26 9.56
C GLN A 23 14.40 0.41 8.92
N LYS A 24 13.36 1.05 8.37
CA LYS A 24 12.26 0.36 7.69
C LYS A 24 12.67 -0.32 6.38
N SER A 25 13.82 0.04 5.79
CA SER A 25 14.34 -0.70 4.64
C SER A 25 14.91 -2.07 5.04
N GLY A 26 15.12 -2.32 6.33
CA GLY A 26 15.83 -3.49 6.83
C GLY A 26 17.35 -3.44 6.58
N ALA A 27 17.91 -2.24 6.32
CA ALA A 27 19.35 -2.06 6.20
C ALA A 27 20.06 -2.31 7.54
N SER A 28 21.31 -2.78 7.50
CA SER A 28 22.14 -2.97 8.70
C SER A 28 22.43 -1.63 9.38
N ALA A 29 22.67 -1.65 10.70
CA ALA A 29 23.00 -0.46 11.47
C ALA A 29 24.18 0.32 10.85
N ASP A 30 25.24 -0.37 10.43
CA ASP A 30 26.40 0.25 9.77
C ASP A 30 26.04 0.97 8.47
N LEU A 31 25.16 0.39 7.65
CA LEU A 31 24.71 1.02 6.41
C LEU A 31 23.84 2.24 6.71
N ILE A 32 23.00 2.18 7.74
CA ILE A 32 22.18 3.32 8.18
C ILE A 32 23.08 4.46 8.65
N GLU A 33 24.05 4.21 9.51
CA GLU A 33 24.97 5.26 10.00
C GLU A 33 25.81 5.87 8.86
N LYS A 34 26.29 5.04 7.93
CA LYS A 34 26.96 5.54 6.70
C LYS A 34 26.04 6.42 5.86
N CYS A 35 24.78 6.03 5.69
CA CYS A 35 23.78 6.78 4.94
C CYS A 35 23.46 8.12 5.62
N LEU A 36 23.28 8.12 6.94
CA LEU A 36 23.04 9.32 7.73
C LEU A 36 24.18 10.32 7.57
N LYS A 37 25.43 9.87 7.72
CA LYS A 37 26.62 10.71 7.55
C LYS A 37 26.68 11.33 6.15
N GLN A 38 26.57 10.51 5.11
CA GLN A 38 26.59 10.99 3.71
C GLN A 38 25.47 11.98 3.39
N ILE A 39 24.29 11.79 3.99
CA ILE A 39 23.19 12.72 3.80
C ILE A 39 23.50 14.01 4.54
N GLN A 40 23.91 13.98 5.81
CA GLN A 40 24.26 15.16 6.60
C GLN A 40 25.26 16.07 5.88
N ASP A 41 26.29 15.49 5.26
CA ASP A 41 27.30 16.20 4.48
C ASP A 41 26.73 16.93 3.24
N GLN A 42 25.52 16.56 2.80
CA GLN A 42 24.82 17.11 1.63
C GLN A 42 23.58 17.94 1.99
N ILE A 43 23.21 18.05 3.27
CA ILE A 43 22.06 18.87 3.68
C ILE A 43 22.49 20.34 3.70
N TYR A 44 21.62 21.20 3.20
CA TYR A 44 21.72 22.65 3.25
C TYR A 44 20.37 23.26 3.64
N GLU A 45 20.38 24.51 4.09
CA GLU A 45 19.15 25.24 4.48
C GLU A 45 18.15 25.28 3.30
N GLY A 46 16.91 24.90 3.55
CA GLY A 46 15.86 24.88 2.52
C GLY A 46 15.86 23.66 1.61
N ILE A 47 16.72 22.65 1.83
CA ILE A 47 16.61 21.38 1.08
C ILE A 47 15.22 20.77 1.26
N THR A 48 14.69 20.15 0.20
CA THR A 48 13.38 19.50 0.27
C THR A 48 13.47 18.10 0.88
N THR A 49 12.43 17.68 1.60
CA THR A 49 12.33 16.29 2.09
C THR A 49 12.34 15.28 0.95
N LYS A 50 11.83 15.67 -0.24
CA LYS A 50 11.89 14.87 -1.47
C LYS A 50 13.33 14.64 -1.93
N LYS A 51 14.21 15.66 -1.85
CA LYS A 51 15.63 15.52 -2.19
C LYS A 51 16.36 14.64 -1.18
N ILE A 52 16.14 14.83 0.11
CA ILE A 52 16.69 13.96 1.18
C ILE A 52 16.28 12.50 0.93
N TYR A 53 14.99 12.28 0.64
CA TYR A 53 14.48 10.94 0.32
C TYR A 53 15.17 10.31 -0.89
N LYS A 54 15.39 11.08 -1.97
CA LYS A 54 16.10 10.61 -3.17
C LYS A 54 17.56 10.22 -2.87
N LEU A 55 18.26 11.00 -2.04
CA LEU A 55 19.63 10.69 -1.61
C LEU A 55 19.68 9.36 -0.84
N ALA A 56 18.81 9.21 0.18
CA ALA A 56 18.68 7.97 0.94
C ALA A 56 18.38 6.77 0.03
N PHE A 57 17.41 6.91 -0.88
CA PHE A 57 17.05 5.87 -1.83
C PHE A 57 18.24 5.45 -2.71
N ALA A 58 19.02 6.41 -3.23
CA ALA A 58 20.18 6.11 -4.06
C ALA A 58 21.27 5.35 -3.29
N ILE A 59 21.56 5.75 -2.05
CA ILE A 59 22.52 5.08 -1.17
C ILE A 59 22.08 3.64 -0.89
N LEU A 60 20.81 3.44 -0.52
CA LEU A 60 20.25 2.12 -0.27
C LEU A 60 20.28 1.24 -1.51
N LYS A 61 19.93 1.79 -2.69
CA LYS A 61 19.93 1.06 -3.96
C LYS A 61 21.33 0.59 -4.34
N LYS A 62 22.35 1.42 -4.11
CA LYS A 62 23.75 1.07 -4.35
C LYS A 62 24.20 -0.11 -3.48
N ALA A 63 23.68 -0.21 -2.25
CA ALA A 63 23.98 -1.33 -1.37
C ALA A 63 23.21 -2.60 -1.76
N ALA A 64 21.90 -2.52 -1.93
CA ALA A 64 21.07 -3.60 -2.47
C ALA A 64 19.73 -3.06 -2.97
N ASN A 65 19.26 -3.57 -4.11
CA ASN A 65 17.96 -3.20 -4.66
C ASN A 65 16.81 -3.49 -3.66
N GLY A 66 16.87 -4.59 -2.91
CA GLY A 66 15.86 -4.93 -1.91
C GLY A 66 15.69 -3.87 -0.81
N TYR A 67 16.77 -3.22 -0.37
CA TYR A 67 16.67 -2.11 0.60
C TYR A 67 15.94 -0.91 0.00
N ALA A 68 16.28 -0.53 -1.24
CA ALA A 68 15.62 0.58 -1.92
C ALA A 68 14.14 0.30 -2.18
N ALA A 69 13.79 -0.93 -2.57
CA ALA A 69 12.41 -1.34 -2.77
C ALA A 69 11.57 -1.22 -1.49
N ARG A 70 12.06 -1.76 -0.37
CA ARG A 70 11.40 -1.64 0.95
C ARG A 70 11.31 -0.20 1.45
N TYR A 71 12.32 0.62 1.15
CA TYR A 71 12.27 2.04 1.47
C TYR A 71 11.19 2.79 0.68
N ASN A 72 10.84 2.30 -0.52
CA ASN A 72 9.95 2.96 -1.46
C ASN A 72 8.49 2.48 -1.48
N ILE A 73 8.08 1.68 -0.48
CA ILE A 73 6.74 1.07 -0.46
C ILE A 73 5.61 2.10 -0.53
N ARG A 74 5.74 3.25 0.14
CA ARG A 74 4.68 4.27 0.07
C ARG A 74 4.44 4.75 -1.36
N SER A 75 5.52 5.01 -2.11
CA SER A 75 5.41 5.40 -3.52
C SER A 75 4.93 4.23 -4.39
N ALA A 76 5.35 3.00 -4.08
CA ALA A 76 4.92 1.80 -4.79
C ALA A 76 3.40 1.59 -4.71
N LEU A 77 2.77 1.85 -3.56
CA LEU A 77 1.32 1.80 -3.42
C LEU A 77 0.61 2.83 -4.31
N GLN A 78 1.20 4.01 -4.53
CA GLN A 78 0.63 5.00 -5.45
C GLN A 78 0.75 4.60 -6.92
N MET A 79 1.71 3.73 -7.25
CA MET A 79 1.86 3.19 -8.60
C MET A 79 0.85 2.08 -8.92
N LEU A 80 -0.06 1.76 -7.99
CA LEU A 80 -1.21 0.88 -8.24
C LEU A 80 -2.41 1.63 -8.87
N GLY A 81 -2.25 2.92 -9.17
CA GLY A 81 -3.23 3.76 -9.86
C GLY A 81 -2.97 3.92 -11.36
N PRO A 82 -3.69 4.82 -12.05
CA PRO A 82 -4.44 5.94 -11.46
C PRO A 82 -5.88 5.62 -11.01
N ASP A 83 -6.49 4.57 -11.56
CA ASP A 83 -7.93 4.28 -11.39
C ASP A 83 -8.25 3.55 -10.08
N GLY A 84 -7.24 3.09 -9.35
CA GLY A 84 -7.40 2.42 -8.05
C GLY A 84 -7.71 0.92 -8.12
N PHE A 85 -8.07 0.39 -9.29
CA PHE A 85 -8.39 -1.03 -9.46
C PHE A 85 -7.26 -1.99 -9.01
N PHE A 86 -6.00 -1.71 -9.32
CA PHE A 86 -4.90 -2.55 -8.82
C PHE A 86 -4.67 -2.38 -7.32
N PHE A 87 -5.04 -1.23 -6.75
CA PHE A 87 -5.02 -1.03 -5.31
C PHE A 87 -6.10 -1.88 -4.62
N GLU A 88 -7.31 -1.95 -5.17
CA GLU A 88 -8.37 -2.86 -4.66
C GLU A 88 -7.92 -4.31 -4.71
N LYS A 89 -7.34 -4.76 -5.84
CA LYS A 89 -6.75 -6.10 -5.95
C LYS A 89 -5.66 -6.34 -4.93
N TYR A 90 -4.80 -5.35 -4.70
CA TYR A 90 -3.74 -5.44 -3.69
C TYR A 90 -4.30 -5.61 -2.28
N ILE A 91 -5.31 -4.81 -1.90
CA ILE A 91 -5.97 -4.93 -0.59
C ILE A 91 -6.69 -6.27 -0.46
N SER A 92 -7.35 -6.74 -1.52
CA SER A 92 -7.98 -8.06 -1.58
C SER A 92 -6.95 -9.18 -1.32
N ARG A 93 -5.79 -9.13 -2.01
CA ARG A 93 -4.69 -10.07 -1.80
C ARG A 93 -4.11 -9.99 -0.39
N LEU A 94 -4.01 -8.79 0.20
CA LEU A 94 -3.53 -8.62 1.57
C LEU A 94 -4.43 -9.38 2.56
N TYR A 95 -5.75 -9.20 2.47
CA TYR A 95 -6.67 -9.92 3.35
C TYR A 95 -6.75 -11.41 3.05
N ALA A 96 -6.61 -11.83 1.78
CA ALA A 96 -6.59 -13.25 1.43
C ALA A 96 -5.46 -13.99 2.17
N GLU A 97 -4.30 -13.35 2.30
CA GLU A 97 -3.13 -13.89 3.02
C GLU A 97 -3.32 -13.91 4.54
N GLU A 98 -4.22 -13.08 5.07
CA GLU A 98 -4.66 -13.12 6.47
C GLU A 98 -5.77 -14.17 6.72
N GLY A 99 -6.03 -15.03 5.73
CA GLY A 99 -6.96 -16.15 5.81
C GLY A 99 -8.42 -15.77 5.51
N TYR A 100 -8.67 -14.62 4.88
CA TYR A 100 -10.01 -14.24 4.42
C TYR A 100 -10.30 -14.84 3.04
N LYS A 101 -11.57 -15.17 2.79
CA LYS A 101 -12.07 -15.33 1.41
C LYS A 101 -12.43 -13.96 0.87
N THR A 102 -12.09 -13.68 -0.38
CA THR A 102 -12.24 -12.34 -0.97
C THR A 102 -12.95 -12.41 -2.31
N LYS A 103 -13.84 -11.44 -2.57
CA LYS A 103 -14.40 -11.13 -3.91
C LYS A 103 -14.24 -9.65 -4.17
N THR A 104 -14.04 -9.25 -5.42
CA THR A 104 -13.81 -7.85 -5.82
C THR A 104 -14.82 -7.42 -6.87
N ASN A 105 -15.07 -6.10 -6.97
CA ASN A 105 -15.91 -5.46 -7.99
C ASN A 105 -17.29 -6.13 -8.11
N LEU A 106 -18.10 -6.00 -7.04
CA LEU A 106 -19.44 -6.56 -6.96
C LEU A 106 -20.49 -5.47 -7.05
N ILE A 107 -21.53 -5.67 -7.85
CA ILE A 107 -22.73 -4.83 -7.80
C ILE A 107 -23.76 -5.52 -6.93
N LEU A 108 -24.11 -4.90 -5.80
CA LEU A 108 -25.06 -5.44 -4.83
C LEU A 108 -26.30 -4.56 -4.73
N GLN A 109 -27.48 -5.17 -4.79
CA GLN A 109 -28.74 -4.44 -4.61
C GLN A 109 -29.01 -4.18 -3.13
N GLY A 110 -28.93 -2.92 -2.71
CA GLY A 110 -29.35 -2.46 -1.39
C GLY A 110 -30.87 -2.41 -1.25
N LYS A 111 -31.35 -1.95 -0.09
CA LYS A 111 -32.78 -1.69 0.14
C LYS A 111 -33.33 -0.69 -0.88
N CYS A 112 -32.59 0.38 -1.14
CA CYS A 112 -33.02 1.48 -2.00
C CYS A 112 -32.39 1.39 -3.40
N VAL A 113 -31.07 1.24 -3.51
CA VAL A 113 -30.35 1.31 -4.80
C VAL A 113 -29.26 0.25 -4.93
N SER A 114 -28.78 0.02 -6.14
CA SER A 114 -27.58 -0.80 -6.38
C SER A 114 -26.30 -0.05 -5.99
N HIS A 115 -25.35 -0.76 -5.39
CA HIS A 115 -24.06 -0.23 -4.98
C HIS A 115 -22.93 -1.08 -5.54
N GLU A 116 -21.93 -0.44 -6.13
CA GLU A 116 -20.64 -1.07 -6.43
C GLU A 116 -19.80 -1.21 -5.16
N VAL A 117 -19.47 -2.43 -4.77
CA VAL A 117 -18.65 -2.74 -3.61
C VAL A 117 -17.30 -3.27 -4.09
N ASP A 118 -16.24 -2.52 -3.78
CA ASP A 118 -14.89 -2.78 -4.28
C ASP A 118 -14.38 -4.15 -3.84
N ILE A 119 -14.56 -4.52 -2.57
CA ILE A 119 -14.17 -5.83 -2.03
C ILE A 119 -15.18 -6.30 -1.00
N VAL A 120 -15.52 -7.59 -1.03
CA VAL A 120 -16.21 -8.28 0.06
C VAL A 120 -15.26 -9.32 0.65
N LEU A 121 -15.13 -9.31 1.97
CA LEU A 121 -14.37 -10.31 2.72
C LEU A 121 -15.30 -11.24 3.48
N LYS A 122 -14.86 -12.50 3.63
CA LYS A 122 -15.45 -13.46 4.55
C LYS A 122 -14.38 -14.12 5.40
N LYS A 123 -14.62 -14.18 6.70
CA LYS A 123 -13.86 -15.00 7.66
C LYS A 123 -14.85 -15.52 8.68
N GLU A 124 -14.87 -16.84 8.85
CA GLU A 124 -15.89 -17.53 9.62
C GLU A 124 -17.31 -17.16 9.10
N ASN A 125 -18.19 -16.71 10.00
CA ASN A 125 -19.57 -16.32 9.69
C ASN A 125 -19.75 -14.81 9.49
N LEU A 126 -18.65 -14.06 9.45
CA LEU A 126 -18.69 -12.61 9.30
C LEU A 126 -18.33 -12.19 7.87
N ILE A 127 -19.10 -11.22 7.37
CA ILE A 127 -18.92 -10.59 6.09
C ILE A 127 -18.59 -9.10 6.28
N TRP A 128 -17.55 -8.64 5.61
CA TRP A 128 -17.19 -7.23 5.56
C TRP A 128 -17.30 -6.73 4.13
N MET A 129 -17.87 -5.54 3.95
CA MET A 129 -17.65 -4.76 2.74
C MET A 129 -16.44 -3.85 2.92
N ILE A 130 -15.67 -3.68 1.87
CA ILE A 130 -14.55 -2.74 1.81
C ILE A 130 -14.80 -1.73 0.72
N GLU A 131 -14.52 -0.49 1.05
CA GLU A 131 -14.51 0.65 0.14
C GLU A 131 -13.10 1.23 0.10
N CYS A 132 -12.44 1.11 -1.05
CA CYS A 132 -11.16 1.70 -1.33
C CYS A 132 -11.34 3.16 -1.78
N LYS A 133 -10.50 4.03 -1.22
CA LYS A 133 -10.36 5.43 -1.63
C LYS A 133 -8.91 5.71 -1.96
N PHE A 134 -8.62 5.57 -3.25
CA PHE A 134 -7.30 5.75 -3.80
C PHE A 134 -7.00 7.22 -4.11
N HIS A 135 -5.79 7.66 -3.75
CA HIS A 135 -5.29 9.00 -4.04
C HIS A 135 -4.02 8.94 -4.89
N ASN A 136 -4.04 9.62 -6.03
CA ASN A 136 -2.88 9.77 -6.92
C ASN A 136 -1.75 10.64 -6.34
N SER A 137 -2.02 11.42 -5.29
CA SER A 137 -1.02 12.26 -4.63
C SER A 137 -0.94 11.98 -3.12
N GLN A 138 0.26 12.15 -2.55
CA GLN A 138 0.50 11.91 -1.11
C GLN A 138 -0.07 13.01 -0.20
N GLU A 139 -0.60 14.08 -0.79
CA GLU A 139 -1.07 15.26 -0.06
C GLU A 139 -2.56 15.18 0.29
N LYS A 140 -3.34 14.43 -0.51
CA LYS A 140 -4.79 14.32 -0.31
C LYS A 140 -5.10 13.41 0.87
N SER A 141 -5.83 13.93 1.85
CA SER A 141 -6.39 13.09 2.91
C SER A 141 -7.87 12.83 2.62
N SER A 142 -8.35 11.65 2.99
CA SER A 142 -9.78 11.35 2.97
C SER A 142 -10.45 12.07 4.14
N ASP A 143 -11.30 13.05 3.84
CA ASP A 143 -12.02 13.85 4.84
C ASP A 143 -13.24 13.10 5.40
N VAL A 144 -13.98 13.74 6.32
CA VAL A 144 -15.13 13.15 7.01
C VAL A 144 -16.30 12.82 6.09
N LYS A 145 -16.40 13.43 4.91
CA LYS A 145 -17.48 13.14 3.95
C LYS A 145 -17.39 11.70 3.44
N VAL A 146 -16.17 11.17 3.32
CA VAL A 146 -15.91 9.80 2.87
C VAL A 146 -16.59 8.76 3.78
N PRO A 147 -16.29 8.70 5.10
CA PRO A 147 -16.96 7.74 5.98
C PRO A 147 -18.45 8.03 6.16
N MET A 148 -18.90 9.29 6.11
CA MET A 148 -20.33 9.61 6.15
C MET A 148 -21.08 9.03 4.94
N TYR A 149 -20.52 9.18 3.74
CA TYR A 149 -21.09 8.64 2.52
C TYR A 149 -21.11 7.11 2.55
N ILE A 150 -19.99 6.49 2.91
CA ILE A 150 -19.86 5.03 2.94
C ILE A 150 -20.75 4.41 4.01
N LEU A 151 -20.96 5.08 5.16
CA LEU A 151 -21.94 4.65 6.16
C LEU A 151 -23.34 4.53 5.58
N SER A 152 -23.76 5.49 4.75
CA SER A 152 -25.06 5.47 4.08
C SER A 152 -25.19 4.24 3.17
N ARG A 153 -24.16 3.95 2.36
CA ARG A 153 -24.11 2.76 1.49
C ARG A 153 -24.18 1.46 2.30
N PHE A 154 -23.38 1.36 3.36
CA PHE A 154 -23.39 0.21 4.26
C PHE A 154 -24.77 -0.01 4.89
N ASN A 155 -25.43 1.07 5.33
CA ASN A 155 -26.77 0.98 5.91
C ASN A 155 -27.82 0.51 4.90
N ASP A 156 -27.69 0.87 3.63
CA ASP A 156 -28.60 0.43 2.57
C ASP A 156 -28.38 -1.05 2.20
N LEU A 157 -27.12 -1.52 2.25
CA LEU A 157 -26.75 -2.89 1.90
C LEU A 157 -26.99 -3.91 3.02
N LYS A 158 -26.74 -3.53 4.28
CA LYS A 158 -26.76 -4.45 5.44
C LYS A 158 -28.15 -4.97 5.79
N THR A 159 -29.21 -4.36 5.27
CA THR A 159 -30.60 -4.79 5.54
C THR A 159 -31.06 -5.94 4.65
N LYS A 160 -30.24 -6.34 3.66
CA LYS A 160 -30.54 -7.44 2.74
C LYS A 160 -29.54 -8.58 2.89
N GLN A 161 -30.02 -9.78 2.60
CA GLN A 161 -29.17 -10.94 2.39
C GLN A 161 -28.73 -10.99 0.93
N HIS A 162 -27.50 -11.43 0.71
CA HIS A 162 -26.83 -11.47 -0.58
C HIS A 162 -26.22 -12.85 -0.81
N THR A 163 -26.17 -13.29 -2.06
CA THR A 163 -25.44 -14.51 -2.45
C THR A 163 -23.98 -14.13 -2.74
N LEU A 164 -23.13 -14.18 -1.72
CA LEU A 164 -21.74 -13.73 -1.80
C LEU A 164 -20.80 -14.93 -1.93
N PHE A 165 -20.52 -15.64 -0.85
CA PHE A 165 -19.71 -16.88 -0.83
C PHE A 165 -20.56 -18.11 -0.59
N LEU A 166 -21.59 -17.97 0.23
CA LEU A 166 -22.67 -18.92 0.42
C LEU A 166 -23.99 -18.22 0.08
N ASN A 167 -25.09 -18.95 0.22
CA ASN A 167 -26.42 -18.37 0.07
C ASN A 167 -26.81 -17.63 1.35
N ASN A 168 -27.55 -16.52 1.21
CA ASN A 168 -28.21 -15.79 2.29
C ASN A 168 -27.26 -15.13 3.32
N GLU A 169 -26.21 -14.45 2.86
CA GLU A 169 -25.23 -13.79 3.75
C GLU A 169 -25.54 -12.30 3.94
N THR A 170 -25.39 -11.79 5.17
CA THR A 170 -25.60 -10.37 5.50
C THR A 170 -24.26 -9.68 5.71
N ILE A 171 -24.10 -8.46 5.19
CA ILE A 171 -22.88 -7.66 5.43
C ILE A 171 -22.91 -7.14 6.88
N ASN A 172 -21.98 -7.59 7.70
CA ASN A 172 -21.95 -7.30 9.14
C ASN A 172 -21.20 -6.01 9.47
N SER A 173 -20.20 -5.66 8.66
CA SER A 173 -19.29 -4.56 8.96
C SER A 173 -18.75 -3.91 7.69
N CYS A 174 -18.26 -2.69 7.83
CA CYS A 174 -17.65 -1.91 6.76
C CYS A 174 -16.21 -1.54 7.12
N ILE A 175 -15.31 -1.58 6.13
CA ILE A 175 -13.94 -1.11 6.23
C ILE A 175 -13.71 -0.08 5.12
N ILE A 176 -13.14 1.07 5.46
CA ILE A 176 -12.70 2.06 4.48
C ILE A 176 -11.18 2.00 4.40
N VAL A 177 -10.67 1.77 3.20
CA VAL A 177 -9.24 1.61 2.97
C VAL A 177 -8.73 2.76 2.11
N THR A 178 -7.60 3.36 2.46
CA THR A 178 -6.95 4.37 1.61
C THR A 178 -5.45 4.16 1.55
N ASN A 179 -4.85 4.39 0.38
CA ASN A 179 -3.38 4.37 0.22
C ASN A 179 -2.70 5.58 0.89
N ASN A 180 -3.48 6.56 1.38
CA ASN A 180 -2.95 7.73 2.07
C ASN A 180 -3.39 7.80 3.54
N ARG A 181 -4.02 8.90 3.97
CA ARG A 181 -4.39 9.16 5.36
C ARG A 181 -5.82 9.68 5.46
N PHE A 182 -6.42 9.52 6.64
CA PHE A 182 -7.69 10.12 7.01
C PHE A 182 -7.44 11.43 7.78
N THR A 183 -8.38 12.37 7.70
CA THR A 183 -8.38 13.53 8.60
C THR A 183 -8.81 13.11 10.01
N LYS A 184 -8.55 13.96 11.01
CA LYS A 184 -8.92 13.62 12.39
C LYS A 184 -10.43 13.48 12.59
N ASP A 185 -11.21 14.30 11.89
CA ASP A 185 -12.67 14.22 11.92
C ASP A 185 -13.17 12.91 11.27
N ALA A 186 -12.55 12.47 10.16
CA ALA A 186 -12.86 11.20 9.53
C ALA A 186 -12.58 10.01 10.46
N GLU A 187 -11.43 10.00 11.14
CA GLU A 187 -11.11 8.99 12.16
C GLU A 187 -12.13 8.99 13.30
N THR A 188 -12.44 10.18 13.83
CA THR A 188 -13.34 10.35 14.98
C THR A 188 -14.75 9.87 14.63
N PHE A 189 -15.29 10.31 13.49
CA PHE A 189 -16.60 9.90 13.02
C PHE A 189 -16.68 8.40 12.73
N ALA A 190 -15.68 7.83 12.05
CA ALA A 190 -15.68 6.42 11.70
C ALA A 190 -15.64 5.53 12.95
N ASN A 191 -14.77 5.85 13.92
CA ASN A 191 -14.72 5.14 15.20
C ASN A 191 -16.05 5.23 15.95
N CYS A 192 -16.65 6.42 16.02
CA CYS A 192 -17.97 6.63 16.64
C CYS A 192 -19.07 5.80 15.94
N SER A 193 -19.00 5.70 14.61
CA SER A 193 -19.98 4.99 13.78
C SER A 193 -19.66 3.50 13.61
N LYS A 194 -18.65 2.97 14.31
CA LYS A 194 -18.17 1.57 14.20
C LYS A 194 -17.78 1.16 12.77
N ILE A 195 -17.21 2.10 12.02
CA ILE A 195 -16.62 1.84 10.69
C ILE A 195 -15.12 1.67 10.87
N ASN A 196 -14.59 0.55 10.39
CA ASN A 196 -13.16 0.30 10.47
C ASN A 196 -12.43 1.13 9.42
N LEU A 197 -11.29 1.71 9.79
CA LEU A 197 -10.43 2.44 8.86
C LEU A 197 -9.09 1.72 8.72
N LEU A 198 -8.58 1.68 7.50
CA LEU A 198 -7.24 1.20 7.20
C LEU A 198 -6.54 2.19 6.26
N SER A 199 -5.39 2.69 6.67
CA SER A 199 -4.61 3.66 5.89
C SER A 199 -3.13 3.31 5.91
N TRP A 200 -2.29 4.14 5.30
CA TRP A 200 -0.83 3.96 5.33
C TRP A 200 -0.30 3.73 6.76
N ASP A 201 -0.78 4.51 7.73
CA ASP A 201 -0.29 4.51 9.12
C ASP A 201 -1.39 4.46 10.20
N TYR A 202 -2.63 4.16 9.81
CA TYR A 202 -3.75 3.92 10.73
C TYR A 202 -4.41 2.55 10.47
N PRO A 203 -4.86 1.82 11.51
CA PRO A 203 -4.58 2.09 12.94
C PRO A 203 -3.10 1.83 13.25
N ARG A 204 -2.58 2.46 14.30
CA ARG A 204 -1.13 2.55 14.58
C ARG A 204 -0.35 1.21 14.57
N ASN A 205 -1.03 0.10 14.88
CA ASN A 205 -0.43 -1.23 14.98
C ASN A 205 -0.99 -2.24 13.98
N ASN A 206 -1.85 -1.81 13.04
CA ASN A 206 -2.42 -2.69 12.03
C ASN A 206 -2.68 -1.92 10.73
N SER A 207 -1.82 -0.94 10.43
CA SER A 207 -1.90 -0.13 9.22
C SER A 207 -1.42 -0.91 7.99
N ILE A 208 -1.66 -0.41 6.78
CA ILE A 208 -1.15 -1.01 5.54
C ILE A 208 0.36 -1.22 5.64
N LYS A 209 1.09 -0.22 6.12
CA LYS A 209 2.53 -0.31 6.32
C LYS A 209 2.91 -1.45 7.27
N ASN A 210 2.26 -1.58 8.43
CA ASN A 210 2.57 -2.65 9.38
C ASN A 210 2.30 -4.03 8.79
N LYS A 211 1.14 -4.18 8.16
CA LYS A 211 0.75 -5.41 7.47
C LYS A 211 1.80 -5.84 6.45
N ILE A 212 2.29 -4.92 5.61
CA ILE A 212 3.37 -5.20 4.65
C ILE A 212 4.65 -5.66 5.33
N ASP A 213 5.07 -4.94 6.37
CA ASP A 213 6.32 -5.22 7.07
C ASP A 213 6.30 -6.59 7.78
N GLU A 214 5.14 -7.00 8.32
CA GLU A 214 4.92 -8.26 9.05
C GLU A 214 4.75 -9.47 8.11
N THR A 215 3.99 -9.30 7.04
CA THR A 215 3.61 -10.40 6.13
C THR A 215 4.56 -10.56 4.94
N GLY A 216 5.39 -9.56 4.65
CA GLY A 216 6.23 -9.53 3.45
C GLY A 216 5.44 -9.38 2.14
N LEU A 217 4.18 -8.91 2.21
CA LEU A 217 3.29 -8.75 1.05
C LEU A 217 3.56 -7.44 0.29
N TYR A 218 4.75 -7.37 -0.28
CA TYR A 218 5.19 -6.21 -1.07
C TYR A 218 4.52 -6.21 -2.45
N PRO A 219 3.99 -5.07 -2.93
CA PRO A 219 3.43 -4.97 -4.27
C PRO A 219 4.55 -5.01 -5.32
N ILE A 220 4.30 -5.61 -6.50
CA ILE A 220 5.31 -5.67 -7.58
C ILE A 220 5.83 -4.29 -8.00
N THR A 221 5.02 -3.25 -7.79
CA THR A 221 5.38 -1.87 -8.10
C THR A 221 6.55 -1.34 -7.28
N CYS A 222 6.95 -2.01 -6.18
CA CYS A 222 8.11 -1.61 -5.39
C CYS A 222 9.45 -2.00 -6.01
N LEU A 223 9.46 -2.98 -6.93
CA LEU A 223 10.69 -3.45 -7.57
C LEU A 223 11.35 -2.31 -8.35
N THR A 224 12.65 -2.16 -8.16
CA THR A 224 13.46 -1.08 -8.71
C THR A 224 14.20 -1.50 -9.99
N THR A 225 14.20 -2.80 -10.32
CA THR A 225 14.71 -3.36 -11.58
C THR A 225 13.67 -3.41 -12.70
N LEU A 226 12.39 -3.20 -12.36
CA LEU A 226 11.30 -3.08 -13.32
C LEU A 226 11.08 -1.62 -13.73
N SER A 227 10.84 -1.39 -15.02
CA SER A 227 10.35 -0.11 -15.54
C SER A 227 8.88 0.10 -15.17
N MET A 228 8.37 1.33 -15.31
CA MET A 228 6.95 1.61 -15.08
C MET A 228 6.04 0.82 -16.02
N PHE A 229 6.41 0.73 -17.29
CA PHE A 229 5.68 -0.03 -18.31
C PHE A 229 5.64 -1.53 -17.96
N GLU A 230 6.77 -2.11 -17.54
CA GLU A 230 6.83 -3.53 -17.15
C GLU A 230 5.98 -3.82 -15.91
N LYS A 231 5.94 -2.91 -14.94
CA LYS A 231 5.06 -3.04 -13.77
C LYS A 231 3.59 -3.09 -14.19
N GLU A 232 3.19 -2.19 -15.07
CA GLU A 232 1.82 -2.14 -15.59
C GLU A 232 1.45 -3.42 -16.33
N GLN A 233 2.32 -3.92 -17.22
CA GLN A 233 2.10 -5.18 -17.93
C GLN A 233 1.91 -6.37 -16.96
N LEU A 234 2.73 -6.45 -15.89
CA LEU A 234 2.59 -7.50 -14.89
C LEU A 234 1.31 -7.37 -14.05
N LEU A 235 0.90 -6.14 -13.72
CA LEU A 235 -0.37 -5.88 -13.03
C LEU A 235 -1.57 -6.34 -13.87
N ILE A 236 -1.54 -6.09 -15.19
CA ILE A 236 -2.56 -6.56 -16.15
C ILE A 236 -2.62 -8.09 -16.17
N LEU A 237 -1.48 -8.77 -16.06
CA LEU A 237 -1.38 -10.23 -15.93
C LEU A 237 -1.78 -10.75 -14.53
N ASN A 238 -2.38 -9.91 -13.67
CA ASN A 238 -2.78 -10.22 -12.29
C ASN A 238 -1.63 -10.61 -11.36
N LEU A 239 -0.40 -10.23 -11.67
CA LEU A 239 0.73 -10.37 -10.76
C LEU A 239 0.81 -9.13 -9.88
N ILE A 240 0.31 -9.26 -8.64
CA ILE A 240 0.13 -8.10 -7.76
C ILE A 240 1.26 -8.02 -6.73
N LEU A 241 1.73 -9.15 -6.22
CA LEU A 241 2.74 -9.23 -5.16
C LEU A 241 4.11 -9.65 -5.71
N THR A 242 5.19 -9.16 -5.10
CA THR A 242 6.56 -9.56 -5.48
C THR A 242 6.79 -11.05 -5.39
N LYS A 243 6.16 -11.73 -4.41
CA LYS A 243 6.24 -13.18 -4.26
C LYS A 243 5.56 -13.95 -5.40
N ASP A 244 4.57 -13.36 -6.07
CA ASP A 244 3.92 -13.98 -7.22
C ASP A 244 4.91 -14.20 -8.36
N LEU A 245 5.89 -13.29 -8.52
CA LEU A 245 6.94 -13.39 -9.55
C LEU A 245 7.94 -14.51 -9.30
N ILE A 246 8.22 -14.80 -8.03
CA ILE A 246 9.15 -15.88 -7.65
C ILE A 246 8.57 -17.23 -8.07
N ASN A 247 7.26 -17.38 -7.95
CA ASN A 247 6.55 -18.61 -8.31
C ASN A 247 6.10 -18.65 -9.79
N ASN A 248 6.21 -17.55 -10.52
CA ASN A 248 5.73 -17.41 -11.89
C ASN A 248 6.71 -16.58 -12.75
N SER A 249 7.95 -17.05 -12.86
CA SER A 249 8.99 -16.38 -13.66
C SER A 249 8.68 -16.38 -15.16
N GLU A 250 7.85 -17.30 -15.65
CA GLU A 250 7.41 -17.37 -17.05
C GLU A 250 6.75 -16.08 -17.52
N SER A 251 6.00 -15.41 -16.63
CA SER A 251 5.34 -14.14 -16.95
C SER A 251 6.32 -13.02 -17.27
N LEU A 252 7.55 -13.08 -16.74
CA LEU A 252 8.60 -12.12 -17.11
C LEU A 252 9.11 -12.34 -18.54
N TYR A 253 9.11 -13.58 -19.03
CA TYR A 253 9.41 -13.87 -20.44
C TYR A 253 8.27 -13.38 -21.35
N LYS A 254 7.01 -13.55 -20.92
CA LYS A 254 5.82 -13.10 -21.68
C LYS A 254 5.82 -11.59 -21.97
N ILE A 255 6.34 -10.79 -21.05
CA ILE A 255 6.49 -9.34 -21.24
C ILE A 255 7.80 -8.95 -21.94
N GLY A 256 8.53 -9.92 -22.52
CA GLY A 256 9.69 -9.69 -23.39
C GLY A 256 11.02 -9.44 -22.66
N LEU A 257 11.17 -9.86 -21.41
CA LEU A 257 12.42 -9.65 -20.67
C LEU A 257 13.48 -10.71 -21.00
N THR A 258 14.73 -10.27 -21.09
CA THR A 258 15.88 -11.17 -21.30
C THR A 258 16.22 -11.93 -20.02
N GLU A 259 16.81 -13.12 -20.17
CA GLU A 259 17.19 -13.98 -19.03
C GLU A 259 18.06 -13.25 -18.00
N LYS A 260 19.01 -12.42 -18.45
CA LYS A 260 19.84 -11.59 -17.56
C LYS A 260 19.00 -10.62 -16.72
N ARG A 261 18.00 -9.97 -17.31
CA ARG A 261 17.10 -9.07 -16.58
C ARG A 261 16.20 -9.83 -15.62
N ILE A 262 15.68 -10.98 -16.04
CA ILE A 262 14.85 -11.86 -15.21
C ILE A 262 15.62 -12.29 -13.97
N LYS A 263 16.87 -12.76 -14.11
CA LYS A 263 17.74 -13.11 -12.98
C LYS A 263 17.90 -11.94 -11.99
N ASN A 264 18.07 -10.71 -12.48
CA ASN A 264 18.19 -9.53 -11.63
C ASN A 264 16.88 -9.18 -10.91
N ILE A 265 15.74 -9.29 -11.58
CA ILE A 265 14.42 -9.03 -11.00
C ILE A 265 14.09 -10.06 -9.92
N LEU A 266 14.30 -11.34 -10.21
CA LEU A 266 14.08 -12.42 -9.25
C LEU A 266 15.02 -12.29 -8.05
N LYS A 267 16.28 -11.90 -8.26
CA LYS A 267 17.21 -11.61 -7.17
C LYS A 267 16.68 -10.48 -6.27
N GLU A 268 16.20 -9.37 -6.84
CA GLU A 268 15.58 -8.29 -6.06
C GLU A 268 14.33 -8.77 -5.31
N ALA A 269 13.44 -9.52 -5.98
CA ALA A 269 12.23 -10.05 -5.38
C ALA A 269 12.53 -10.97 -4.17
N SER A 270 13.51 -11.86 -4.31
CA SER A 270 13.95 -12.75 -3.22
C SER A 270 14.54 -11.98 -2.03
N GLN A 271 15.36 -10.95 -2.29
CA GLN A 271 15.88 -10.07 -1.23
C GLN A 271 14.75 -9.40 -0.44
N ILE A 272 13.70 -8.95 -1.13
CA ILE A 272 12.55 -8.29 -0.52
C ILE A 272 11.73 -9.27 0.32
N CYS A 273 11.47 -10.46 -0.22
CA CYS A 273 10.69 -11.50 0.46
C CYS A 273 11.47 -12.22 1.58
N LYS A 274 12.72 -11.83 1.86
CA LYS A 274 13.62 -12.48 2.85
C LYS A 274 13.83 -13.97 2.57
N LEU A 275 13.80 -14.36 1.30
CA LEU A 275 14.08 -15.73 0.86
C LEU A 275 15.59 -15.98 0.64
N ILE A 276 16.40 -14.93 0.83
CA ILE A 276 17.88 -14.90 0.81
C ILE A 276 18.33 -13.86 1.84
#